data_AF-A0A6J7PA71-F1
#
_entry.id   AF-A0A6J7PA71-F1
#
_cell.length_a   1.000
_cell.length_b   1.000
_cell.length_c   1.000
_cell.angle_alpha   90.00
_cell.angle_beta   90.00
_cell.angle_gamma   90.00
#
_symmetry.space_group_name_H-M   'P 1'
#
loop_
_entity.id
_entity.type
_entity.pdbx_description
1 polymer ?
#
loop_
_entity_poly.entity_id
_entity_poly.type
_entity_poly.pdbx_seq_one_letter_code
_entity_poly.pdbx_strand_id
1 'polypeptide(L)' 'MTGHLLGGAGAIESVFIVKALQDRLAPPTINIENLDPAVTVDVVRDTPRQLPAGDIAALNDSFGFGGHNVVLAFKSL' A
#
# COMPACT_ATOMS: atom_id res chain seq x y z
N MET A 1 6.84 9.35 1.64
CA MET A 1 5.48 9.92 1.73
C MET A 1 5.24 10.80 0.51
N THR A 2 4.10 10.62 -0.16
CA THR A 2 3.70 11.41 -1.35
C THR A 2 2.61 12.45 -1.05
N GLY A 3 1.97 12.36 0.13
CA GLY A 3 0.77 13.12 0.44
C GLY A 3 -0.47 12.53 -0.25
N HIS A 4 -1.61 13.21 -0.11
CA HIS A 4 -2.85 12.81 -0.78
C HIS A 4 -3.02 13.53 -2.11
N LEU A 5 -2.93 12.77 -3.22
CA LEU A 5 -2.97 13.30 -4.58
C LEU A 5 -4.40 13.40 -5.16
N LEU A 6 -5.44 13.32 -4.31
CA LEU A 6 -6.84 13.30 -4.72
C LEU A 6 -7.06 12.21 -5.80
N GLY A 7 -7.60 12.58 -6.96
CA GLY A 7 -7.80 11.64 -8.08
C GLY A 7 -6.52 10.97 -8.60
N GLY A 8 -5.34 11.54 -8.32
CA GLY A 8 -4.04 10.95 -8.67
C GLY A 8 -3.53 9.88 -7.70
N ALA A 9 -4.11 9.76 -6.49
CA ALA A 9 -3.63 8.85 -5.45
C ALA A 9 -3.69 7.38 -5.90
N GLY A 10 -4.89 6.92 -6.32
CA GLY A 10 -5.06 5.54 -6.78
C GLY A 10 -4.18 5.20 -7.99
N ALA A 11 -3.88 6.16 -8.87
CA ALA A 11 -3.00 5.96 -10.02
C ALA A 11 -1.54 5.74 -9.59
N ILE A 12 -0.98 6.62 -8.76
CA ILE A 12 0.42 6.51 -8.33
C ILE A 12 0.63 5.30 -7.40
N GLU A 13 -0.33 5.02 -6.51
CA GLU A 13 -0.29 3.86 -5.62
C GLU A 13 -0.34 2.54 -6.39
N SER A 14 -1.05 2.49 -7.52
CA SER A 14 -1.06 1.32 -8.41
C SER A 14 0.33 1.05 -9.00
N VAL A 15 1.04 2.11 -9.42
CA VAL A 15 2.44 1.99 -9.88
C VAL A 15 3.33 1.47 -8.75
N PHE A 16 3.16 1.97 -7.52
CA PHE A 16 3.94 1.52 -6.38
C PHE A 16 3.67 0.06 -6.01
N ILE A 17 2.43 -0.42 -6.08
CA ILE A 17 2.12 -1.84 -5.85
C ILE A 17 2.81 -2.73 -6.88
N VAL A 18 2.78 -2.35 -8.16
CA VAL A 18 3.46 -3.11 -9.20
C VAL A 18 4.96 -3.17 -8.93
N LYS A 19 5.58 -2.03 -8.54
CA LYS A 19 6.99 -2.00 -8.16
C LYS A 19 7.28 -2.83 -6.90
N ALA A 20 6.43 -2.78 -5.88
CA ALA A 20 6.60 -3.55 -4.66
C ALA A 20 6.54 -5.07 -4.92
N LEU A 21 5.61 -5.52 -5.77
CA LEU A 21 5.52 -6.92 -6.20
C LEU A 21 6.73 -7.35 -7.03
N GLN A 22 7.18 -6.49 -7.96
CA GLN A 22 8.34 -6.74 -8.81
C GLN A 22 9.64 -6.82 -8.01
N ASP A 23 9.88 -5.86 -7.12
CA ASP A 23 11.13 -5.70 -6.39
C ASP A 23 11.12 -6.50 -5.06
N ARG A 24 9.98 -7.15 -4.74
CA ARG A 24 9.73 -7.90 -3.49
C ARG A 24 10.01 -7.07 -2.24
N LEU A 25 9.64 -5.79 -2.27
CA LEU A 25 9.92 -4.84 -1.19
C LEU A 25 8.73 -3.91 -0.97
N ALA A 26 8.11 -4.03 0.20
CA ALA A 26 7.04 -3.14 0.64
C ALA A 26 7.63 -1.81 1.14
N PRO A 27 7.11 -0.65 0.68
CA PRO A 27 7.52 0.64 1.21
C PRO A 27 7.02 0.82 2.66
N PRO A 28 7.73 1.60 3.50
CA PRO A 28 7.29 1.88 4.85
C PRO A 28 6.21 2.96 4.90
N THR A 29 5.31 2.82 5.85
CA THR A 29 4.49 3.90 6.38
C THR A 29 5.33 4.69 7.39
N ILE A 30 5.88 5.82 6.95
CA ILE A 30 6.73 6.68 7.77
C ILE A 30 5.90 7.51 8.76
N ASN A 31 6.58 8.11 9.74
CA ASN A 31 6.03 9.03 10.75
C ASN A 31 5.02 8.38 11.73
N ILE A 32 5.11 7.07 11.95
CA ILE A 32 4.35 6.38 13.01
C ILE A 32 5.25 6.21 14.24
N GLU A 33 5.18 7.16 15.17
CA GLU A 33 5.89 7.03 16.46
C GLU A 33 5.11 6.14 17.43
N ASN A 34 3.79 6.31 17.49
CA ASN A 34 2.89 5.57 18.37
C ASN A 34 1.72 5.03 17.54
N LEU A 35 1.70 3.71 17.31
CA LEU A 35 0.58 3.06 16.62
C LEU A 35 -0.60 2.94 17.58
N ASP A 36 -1.80 3.26 17.11
CA ASP A 36 -3.03 3.11 17.90
C ASP A 36 -3.22 1.63 18.31
N PRO A 37 -3.43 1.32 19.61
CA PRO A 37 -3.65 -0.06 20.08
C PRO A 37 -4.82 -0.79 19.40
N ALA A 38 -5.77 -0.07 18.81
CA ALA A 38 -6.88 -0.65 18.06
C ALA A 38 -6.48 -1.16 16.66
N VAL A 39 -5.33 -0.73 16.12
CA VAL A 39 -4.83 -1.20 14.82
C VAL A 39 -4.17 -2.56 15.00
N THR A 40 -4.89 -3.61 14.62
CA THR A 40 -4.42 -5.01 14.72
C THR A 40 -3.77 -5.53 13.43
N VAL A 41 -3.83 -4.76 12.35
CA VAL A 41 -3.19 -5.11 11.08
C VAL A 41 -1.69 -4.87 11.14
N ASP A 42 -0.95 -5.70 10.41
CA ASP A 42 0.50 -5.59 10.30
C ASP A 42 0.89 -4.43 9.37
N VAL A 43 1.41 -3.35 9.97
CA VAL A 43 1.85 -2.15 9.26
C VAL A 43 3.37 -2.16 9.11
N VAL A 44 3.87 -2.00 7.88
CA VAL A 44 5.30 -1.82 7.61
C VAL A 44 5.72 -0.43 8.08
N ARG A 45 6.53 -0.31 9.13
CA ARG A 45 6.97 0.98 9.71
C ARG A 45 8.46 1.22 9.49
N ASP A 46 8.83 2.50 9.36
CA ASP A 46 10.18 3.09 9.37
C ASP A 46 11.13 2.63 8.25
N THR A 47 11.29 1.32 8.05
CA THR A 47 12.16 0.73 7.04
C THR A 47 11.35 -0.13 6.06
N PRO A 48 11.70 -0.13 4.76
CA PRO A 48 11.09 -1.05 3.81
C PRO A 48 11.21 -2.50 4.26
N ARG A 49 10.19 -3.33 3.99
CA ARG A 49 10.15 -4.74 4.40
C ARG A 49 10.11 -5.67 3.19
N GLN A 50 10.92 -6.71 3.23
CA GLN A 50 10.92 -7.74 2.19
C GLN A 50 9.59 -8.51 2.18
N LEU A 51 9.03 -8.69 0.99
CA LEU A 51 7.83 -9.48 0.79
C LEU A 51 8.17 -10.97 0.66
N PRO A 52 7.22 -11.88 0.98
CA PRO A 52 7.42 -13.32 0.80
C PRO A 52 7.80 -13.69 -0.63
N ALA A 53 8.47 -14.84 -0.79
CA ALA A 53 8.68 -15.47 -2.08
C ALA A 53 7.39 -16.18 -2.57
N GLY A 54 7.39 -16.61 -3.83
CA GLY A 54 6.25 -17.30 -4.45
C GLY A 54 5.13 -16.37 -4.92
N ASP A 55 3.98 -16.94 -5.25
CA ASP A 55 2.85 -16.19 -5.79
C ASP A 55 2.19 -15.34 -4.70
N ILE A 56 2.17 -14.04 -4.91
CA ILE A 56 1.53 -13.08 -4.01
C ILE A 56 0.65 -12.13 -4.81
N ALA A 57 -0.40 -11.63 -4.14
CA ALA A 57 -1.26 -10.57 -4.65
C ALA A 57 -1.22 -9.38 -3.70
N ALA A 58 -1.45 -8.19 -4.26
CA ALA A 58 -1.59 -6.95 -3.52
C ALA A 58 -2.86 -6.22 -3.95
N LEU A 59 -3.49 -5.54 -2.99
CA LEU A 59 -4.69 -4.74 -3.22
C LEU A 59 -4.35 -3.25 -3.10
N ASN A 60 -4.80 -2.46 -4.06
CA ASN A 60 -4.83 -1.01 -3.98
C ASN A 60 -6.25 -0.56 -3.68
N ASP A 61 -6.45 0.03 -2.50
CA ASP A 61 -7.73 0.56 -2.04
C ASP A 61 -7.77 2.07 -2.21
N SER A 62 -8.80 2.58 -2.90
CA SER A 62 -9.01 4.01 -3.11
C SER A 62 -10.45 4.40 -2.82
N PHE A 63 -10.61 5.36 -1.92
CA PHE A 63 -11.91 5.82 -1.42
C PHE A 63 -12.08 7.31 -1.65
N GLY A 64 -13.28 7.71 -2.06
CA GLY A 64 -13.63 9.08 -2.40
C GLY A 64 -14.94 9.53 -1.76
N PHE A 65 -15.13 10.85 -1.69
CA PHE A 65 -16.37 11.44 -1.21
C PHE A 65 -17.60 10.98 -2.01
N GLY A 66 -18.73 10.92 -1.32
CA GLY A 66 -19.96 10.33 -1.86
C GLY A 66 -20.01 8.80 -1.78
N GLY A 67 -19.05 8.16 -1.10
CA GLY A 67 -19.03 6.71 -0.90
C GLY A 67 -18.52 5.93 -2.12
N HIS A 68 -17.70 6.56 -2.96
CA HIS A 68 -17.07 5.89 -4.10
C HIS A 68 -15.88 5.07 -3.59
N ASN A 69 -15.96 3.75 -3.74
CA ASN A 69 -14.91 2.83 -3.31
C ASN A 69 -14.45 1.99 -4.49
N VAL A 70 -13.14 1.95 -4.74
CA VAL A 70 -12.51 1.18 -5.80
C VAL A 70 -11.37 0.36 -5.21
N VAL A 71 -11.32 -0.92 -5.58
CA VAL A 71 -10.24 -1.84 -5.20
C VAL A 71 -9.67 -2.47 -6.46
N LEU A 72 -8.34 -2.41 -6.61
CA LEU A 72 -7.63 -3.07 -7.71
C LEU A 72 -6.73 -4.16 -7.16
N ALA A 73 -6.76 -5.34 -7.78
CA ALA A 73 -5.90 -6.47 -7.43
C ALA A 73 -4.78 -6.63 -8.47
N PHE A 74 -3.55 -6.73 -7.99
CA PHE A 74 -2.35 -7.03 -8.79
C PHE A 74 -1.71 -8.30 -8.26
N LYS A 75 -1.09 -9.10 -9.13
CA LYS A 75 -0.37 -10.31 -8.74
C LYS A 75 1.06 -10.30 -9.27
N SER A 76 1.97 -10.93 -8.54
CA SER A 76 3.29 -11.25 -9.08
C SER A 76 3.14 -12.18 -10.30
N LEU A 77 4.02 -12.00 -11.29
CA LEU A 77 4.19 -12.95 -12.39
C LEU A 77 5.03 -14.14 -11.94
#